data_AF-A0A6N8XF39-F1
#
_entry.id   AF-A0A6N8XF39-F1
#
_cell.length_a   1.000
_cell.length_b   1.000
_cell.length_c   1.000
_cell.angle_alpha   90.00
_cell.angle_beta   90.00
_cell.angle_gamma   90.00
#
_symmetry.space_group_name_H-M   'P 1'
#
loop_
_entity.id
_entity.type
_entity.pdbx_description
1 polymer ?
#
loop_
_entity_poly.entity_id
_entity_poly.type
_entity_poly.pdbx_seq_one_letter_code
_entity_poly.pdbx_strand_id
1 'polypeptide(L)'
;MKLIVTIVVVAAMLAVAATEVYFRLLDERYLALMAMFFFVGVITAGTVYRFQARQPRARRRREGGRSRSRRRPARRPEPPPDAKRETGTVKWFDRTKGYGFVRRPNGDEIFVHHRSIRRQGGERASLDDGQTVNFVPVERERGWQAEDVVPE
;
A
#
# COMPACT_ATOMS: atom_id res chain seq x y z
N MET A 1 14.76 -32.35 -12.47
CA MET A 1 16.10 -31.72 -12.60
C MET A 1 16.55 -31.59 -14.06
N LYS A 2 16.61 -32.66 -14.86
CA LYS A 2 17.03 -32.60 -16.29
C LYS A 2 16.23 -31.61 -17.15
N LEU A 3 14.90 -31.58 -17.02
CA LEU A 3 14.02 -30.67 -17.78
C LEU A 3 14.27 -29.17 -17.48
N ILE A 4 14.48 -28.82 -16.21
CA ILE A 4 14.71 -27.42 -15.80
C ILE A 4 16.05 -26.92 -16.36
N VAL A 5 17.10 -27.74 -16.28
CA VAL A 5 18.42 -27.40 -16.82
C VAL A 5 18.35 -27.18 -18.33
N THR A 6 17.63 -28.04 -19.07
CA THR A 6 17.44 -27.88 -20.51
C THR A 6 16.72 -26.58 -20.87
N ILE A 7 15.65 -26.22 -20.16
CA ILE A 7 14.90 -24.98 -20.41
C ILE A 7 15.79 -23.75 -20.18
N VAL A 8 16.57 -23.75 -19.10
CA VAL A 8 17.48 -22.64 -18.77
C VAL A 8 18.57 -22.49 -19.83
N VAL A 9 19.15 -23.60 -20.29
CA VAL A 9 20.19 -23.59 -21.33
C VAL A 9 19.63 -23.11 -22.67
N VAL A 10 18.45 -23.58 -23.07
CA VAL A 10 17.78 -23.14 -24.30
C VAL A 10 17.41 -21.65 -24.22
N ALA A 11 16.87 -21.18 -23.10
CA ALA A 11 16.56 -19.77 -22.90
C ALA A 11 17.83 -18.88 -22.97
N ALA A 12 18.94 -19.34 -22.38
CA ALA A 12 20.21 -18.63 -22.46
C ALA A 12 20.73 -18.55 -23.91
N MET A 13 20.67 -19.64 -24.67
CA MET A 13 21.07 -19.64 -26.08
C MET A 13 20.19 -18.71 -26.93
N LEU A 14 18.86 -18.72 -26.70
CA LEU A 14 17.93 -17.84 -27.40
C LEU A 14 18.20 -16.37 -27.08
N ALA A 15 18.55 -16.04 -25.82
CA ALA A 15 18.90 -14.67 -25.44
C ALA A 15 20.19 -14.19 -26.13
N VAL A 16 21.22 -15.03 -26.21
CA VAL A 16 22.47 -14.70 -26.92
C VAL A 16 22.21 -14.50 -28.41
N ALA A 17 21.47 -15.42 -29.04
CA ALA A 17 21.10 -15.31 -30.45
C ALA A 17 20.26 -14.06 -30.72
N ALA A 18 19.27 -13.77 -29.88
CA ALA A 18 18.45 -12.56 -29.99
C ALA A 18 19.30 -11.29 -29.86
N THR A 19 20.29 -11.30 -28.97
CA THR A 19 21.23 -10.19 -28.80
C THR A 19 22.07 -10.00 -30.07
N GLU A 20 22.63 -11.07 -30.63
CA GLU A 20 23.45 -10.99 -31.85
C GLU A 20 22.63 -10.57 -33.08
N VAL A 21 21.40 -11.08 -33.20
CA VAL A 21 20.43 -10.70 -34.24
C VAL A 21 20.03 -9.23 -34.07
N TYR A 22 19.77 -8.77 -32.86
CA TYR A 22 19.48 -7.36 -32.55
C TYR A 22 20.65 -6.45 -32.96
N PHE A 23 21.88 -6.84 -32.66
CA PHE A 23 23.09 -6.11 -33.08
C PHE A 23 23.28 -6.08 -34.61
N ARG A 24 22.83 -7.12 -35.34
CA ARG A 24 22.92 -7.16 -36.82
C ARG A 24 21.78 -6.45 -37.54
N LEU A 25 20.59 -6.35 -36.92
CA LEU A 25 19.41 -5.70 -37.51
C LEU A 25 19.35 -4.19 -37.24
N LEU A 26 20.01 -3.71 -36.19
CA LEU A 26 20.04 -2.29 -35.87
C LEU A 26 21.28 -1.66 -36.47
N ASP A 27 21.06 -0.92 -37.56
CA ASP A 27 22.01 0.04 -38.11
C ASP A 27 22.67 0.86 -36.98
N GLU A 28 23.96 1.20 -37.14
CA GLU A 28 24.79 1.97 -36.18
C GLU A 28 24.09 3.23 -35.62
N ARG A 29 23.16 3.80 -36.39
CA ARG A 29 22.34 4.97 -36.00
C ARG A 29 21.40 4.68 -34.83
N TYR A 30 20.81 3.49 -34.75
CA TYR A 30 19.90 3.12 -33.66
C TYR A 30 20.66 2.67 -32.41
N LEU A 31 21.83 2.05 -32.56
CA LEU A 31 22.71 1.71 -31.44
C LEU A 31 23.18 2.98 -30.72
N ALA A 32 23.60 4.00 -31.47
CA ALA A 32 23.98 5.29 -30.94
C ALA A 32 22.82 6.01 -30.24
N LEU A 33 21.61 5.97 -30.80
CA LEU A 33 20.41 6.54 -30.19
C LEU A 33 20.03 5.82 -28.88
N MET A 34 20.02 4.49 -28.87
CA MET A 34 19.72 3.71 -27.66
C MET A 34 20.78 3.91 -26.57
N ALA A 35 22.07 3.97 -26.94
CA ALA A 35 23.15 4.32 -26.01
C ALA A 35 22.97 5.74 -25.47
N MET A 36 22.61 6.72 -26.31
CA MET A 36 22.30 8.07 -25.88
C MET A 36 21.17 8.10 -24.84
N PHE A 37 20.06 7.39 -25.08
CA PHE A 37 18.96 7.29 -24.11
C PHE A 37 19.37 6.57 -22.82
N PHE A 38 20.23 5.55 -22.90
CA PHE A 38 20.77 4.87 -21.72
C PHE A 38 21.64 5.80 -20.88
N PHE A 39 22.57 6.53 -21.50
CA PHE A 39 23.43 7.50 -20.80
C PHE A 39 22.62 8.66 -20.22
N VAL A 40 21.64 9.20 -20.95
CA VAL A 40 20.72 10.23 -20.45
C VAL A 40 19.88 9.70 -19.28
N GLY A 41 19.41 8.45 -19.35
CA GLY A 41 18.68 7.77 -18.28
C GLY A 41 19.53 7.55 -17.02
N VAL A 42 20.78 7.10 -17.17
CA VAL A 42 21.71 6.89 -16.05
C VAL A 42 22.13 8.22 -15.39
N ILE A 43 22.36 9.26 -16.18
CA ILE A 43 22.68 10.60 -15.67
C ILE A 43 21.49 11.17 -14.87
N THR A 44 20.27 11.00 -15.39
CA THR A 44 19.03 11.45 -14.73
C THR A 44 18.69 10.62 -13.50
N ALA A 45 18.92 9.30 -13.54
CA ALA A 45 18.75 8.44 -12.37
C ALA A 45 19.78 8.76 -11.29
N GLY A 46 21.03 9.07 -11.67
CA GLY A 46 22.11 9.42 -10.75
C GLY A 46 21.83 10.70 -9.95
N THR A 47 21.21 11.71 -10.56
CA THR A 47 20.80 12.94 -9.86
C THR A 47 19.62 12.68 -8.91
N VAL A 48 18.66 11.84 -9.29
CA VAL A 48 17.50 11.49 -8.45
C VAL A 48 17.88 10.55 -7.30
N TYR A 49 18.81 9.61 -7.49
CA TYR A 49 19.23 8.67 -6.44
C TYR A 49 20.01 9.35 -5.30
N ARG A 50 20.75 10.42 -5.60
CA ARG A 50 21.47 11.21 -4.59
C ARG A 50 20.54 11.95 -3.61
N PHE A 51 19.24 12.04 -3.91
CA PHE A 51 18.25 12.67 -3.03
C PHE A 51 17.65 11.70 -1.99
N GLN A 52 17.72 10.37 -2.18
CA GLN A 52 17.17 9.39 -1.23
C GLN A 52 18.17 8.88 -0.17
N ALA A 53 19.45 9.23 -0.26
CA ALA A 53 20.48 8.73 0.65
C ALA A 53 20.72 9.59 1.91
N ARG A 54 19.70 10.27 2.45
CA ARG A 54 19.73 10.86 3.79
C ARG A 54 18.77 10.13 4.72
N GLN A 55 19.07 8.87 5.03
CA GLN A 55 18.59 8.29 6.28
C GLN A 55 19.53 8.75 7.40
N PRO A 56 19.10 9.61 8.34
CA PRO A 56 19.91 9.92 9.50
C PRO A 56 19.99 8.65 10.36
N ARG A 57 21.16 8.02 10.40
CA ARG A 57 21.48 6.98 11.38
C ARG A 57 21.58 7.64 12.76
N ALA A 58 20.44 7.78 13.44
CA ALA A 58 20.42 8.12 14.85
C ALA A 58 20.88 6.90 15.67
N ARG A 59 22.19 6.79 15.92
CA ARG A 59 22.74 5.86 16.91
C ARG A 59 22.86 6.59 18.24
N ARG A 60 22.13 6.04 19.22
CA ARG A 60 22.00 6.40 20.64
C ARG A 60 23.25 7.00 21.28
N ARG A 61 23.05 8.09 22.02
CA ARG A 61 23.81 8.39 23.25
C ARG A 61 22.82 8.43 24.43
N ARG A 62 23.19 7.71 25.48
CA ARG A 62 22.45 7.45 26.72
C ARG A 62 22.33 8.69 27.61
N GLU A 63 21.31 8.59 28.46
CA GLU A 63 21.18 9.15 29.82
C GLU A 63 20.85 10.66 29.98
N GLY A 64 19.82 10.89 30.79
CA GLY A 64 19.33 12.22 31.15
C GLY A 64 17.84 12.18 31.48
N GLY A 65 17.51 11.75 32.69
CA GLY A 65 16.14 11.70 33.19
C GLY A 65 15.45 13.06 33.09
N ARG A 66 14.22 13.05 32.57
CA ARG A 66 13.18 14.00 32.95
C ARG A 66 11.87 13.24 32.89
N SER A 67 11.22 13.17 34.06
CA SER A 67 9.83 12.80 34.23
C SER A 67 8.98 13.55 33.22
N ARG A 68 8.73 12.94 32.06
CA ARG A 68 7.66 13.33 31.18
C ARG A 68 6.57 12.35 31.49
N SER A 69 5.60 12.83 32.28
CA SER A 69 4.20 12.41 32.25
C SER A 69 3.99 11.44 31.08
N ARG A 70 3.77 10.16 31.42
CA ARG A 70 3.26 9.17 30.48
C ARG A 70 2.05 9.86 29.85
N ARG A 71 2.21 10.44 28.66
CA ARG A 71 1.10 10.81 27.80
C ARG A 71 0.43 9.47 27.56
N ARG A 72 -0.54 9.15 28.41
CA ARG A 72 -1.57 8.15 28.17
C ARG A 72 -1.91 8.33 26.69
N PRO A 73 -1.76 7.29 25.84
CA PRO A 73 -2.28 7.41 24.49
C PRO A 73 -3.71 7.90 24.68
N ALA A 74 -4.03 9.07 24.11
CA ALA A 74 -5.35 9.64 24.24
C ALA A 74 -6.30 8.50 23.87
N ARG A 75 -7.06 8.00 24.85
CA ARG A 75 -8.13 7.04 24.58
C ARG A 75 -8.89 7.71 23.45
N ARG A 76 -8.93 7.03 22.31
CA ARG A 76 -9.78 7.46 21.20
C ARG A 76 -11.13 7.78 21.84
N PRO A 77 -11.76 8.94 21.54
CA PRO A 77 -13.12 9.17 21.99
C PRO A 77 -13.91 7.94 21.55
N GLU A 78 -14.26 7.07 22.51
CA GLU A 78 -15.16 6.00 22.19
C GLU A 78 -16.46 6.71 21.79
N PRO A 79 -17.09 6.31 20.68
CA PRO A 79 -18.40 6.84 20.39
C PRO A 79 -19.27 6.64 21.65
N PRO A 80 -20.13 7.60 22.00
CA PRO A 80 -21.01 7.47 23.14
C PRO A 80 -21.65 6.07 23.14
N PRO A 81 -21.74 5.39 24.29
CA PRO A 81 -22.31 4.05 24.35
C PRO A 81 -23.73 3.99 23.76
N ASP A 82 -24.42 5.12 23.72
CA ASP A 82 -25.78 5.29 23.20
C ASP A 82 -25.82 5.59 21.69
N ALA A 83 -24.68 5.64 21.00
CA ALA A 83 -24.63 5.87 19.56
C ALA A 83 -25.30 4.70 18.82
N LYS A 84 -26.38 5.00 18.10
CA LYS A 84 -27.17 4.01 17.37
C LYS A 84 -26.30 3.28 16.36
N ARG A 85 -26.05 1.98 16.61
CA ARG A 85 -25.34 1.10 15.69
C ARG A 85 -26.27 0.65 14.58
N GLU A 86 -25.70 0.47 13.40
CA GLU A 86 -26.39 -0.07 12.24
C GLU A 86 -25.57 -1.20 11.64
N THR A 87 -26.27 -2.17 11.07
CA THR A 87 -25.70 -3.28 10.33
C THR A 87 -25.74 -2.95 8.83
N GLY A 88 -24.69 -3.29 8.10
CA GLY A 88 -24.65 -3.12 6.66
C GLY A 88 -23.74 -4.14 5.98
N THR A 89 -23.78 -4.16 4.66
CA THR A 89 -22.98 -5.09 3.84
C THR A 89 -21.87 -4.33 3.13
N VAL A 90 -20.64 -4.80 3.25
CA VAL A 90 -19.49 -4.20 2.55
C VAL A 90 -19.71 -4.33 1.06
N LYS A 91 -19.80 -3.20 0.35
CA LYS A 91 -19.93 -3.18 -1.10
C LYS A 91 -18.59 -3.53 -1.74
N TRP A 92 -17.53 -2.90 -1.24
CA TRP A 92 -16.14 -3.20 -1.60
C TRP A 92 -15.18 -2.57 -0.59
N PHE A 93 -14.02 -3.18 -0.39
CA PHE A 93 -12.94 -2.61 0.41
C PHE A 93 -11.56 -2.82 -0.24
N ASP A 94 -10.87 -1.71 -0.55
CA ASP A 94 -9.51 -1.77 -1.07
C ASP A 94 -8.52 -1.89 0.10
N ARG A 95 -7.97 -3.10 0.29
CA ARG A 95 -6.99 -3.39 1.35
C ARG A 95 -5.66 -2.65 1.17
N THR A 96 -5.32 -2.28 -0.07
CA THR A 96 -4.08 -1.58 -0.38
C THR A 96 -4.20 -0.10 -0.04
N LYS A 97 -5.32 0.52 -0.42
CA LYS A 97 -5.58 1.93 -0.13
C LYS A 97 -6.15 2.16 1.27
N GLY A 98 -6.76 1.13 1.87
CA GLY A 98 -7.30 1.15 3.22
C GLY A 98 -8.62 1.92 3.36
N TYR A 99 -9.47 1.90 2.33
CA TYR A 99 -10.81 2.49 2.36
C TYR A 99 -11.79 1.69 1.50
N GLY A 100 -13.08 1.90 1.73
CA GLY A 100 -14.16 1.23 1.02
C GLY A 100 -15.52 1.86 1.30
N PHE A 101 -16.58 1.16 0.90
CA PHE A 101 -17.95 1.56 1.13
C PHE A 101 -18.78 0.40 1.66
N VAL A 102 -19.71 0.73 2.56
CA VAL A 102 -20.69 -0.20 3.13
C VAL A 102 -22.08 0.25 2.70
N ARG A 103 -22.91 -0.68 2.25
CA ARG A 103 -24.30 -0.44 1.90
C ARG A 103 -25.17 -0.61 3.16
N ARG A 104 -25.93 0.43 3.48
CA ARG A 104 -26.92 0.45 4.56
C ARG A 104 -28.21 -0.27 4.13
N PRO A 105 -29.04 -0.72 5.08
CA PRO A 105 -30.31 -1.39 4.80
C PRO A 105 -31.32 -0.46 4.10
N ASN A 106 -31.16 0.86 4.24
CA ASN A 106 -31.96 1.86 3.53
C ASN A 106 -31.52 2.10 2.06
N GLY A 107 -30.42 1.47 1.62
CA GLY A 107 -29.86 1.61 0.27
C GLY A 107 -28.72 2.61 0.14
N ASP A 108 -28.46 3.46 1.15
CA ASP A 108 -27.38 4.45 1.11
C ASP A 108 -26.00 3.81 1.24
N GLU A 109 -24.99 4.46 0.66
CA GLU A 109 -23.59 4.05 0.76
C GLU A 109 -22.86 4.93 1.78
N ILE A 110 -22.22 4.29 2.76
CA ILE A 110 -21.44 4.97 3.79
C ILE A 110 -19.94 4.69 3.60
N PHE A 111 -19.13 5.74 3.71
CA PHE A 111 -17.68 5.64 3.57
C PHE A 111 -17.06 4.94 4.77
N VAL A 112 -16.14 4.00 4.54
CA VAL A 112 -15.36 3.35 5.61
C VAL A 112 -13.86 3.48 5.37
N HIS A 113 -13.12 3.81 6.42
CA HIS A 113 -11.67 3.88 6.39
C HIS A 113 -11.07 2.82 7.33
N HIS A 114 -9.90 2.28 7.00
CA HIS A 114 -9.26 1.21 7.80
C HIS A 114 -9.03 1.61 9.27
N ARG A 115 -8.93 2.91 9.56
CA ARG A 115 -8.80 3.41 10.93
C ARG A 115 -10.09 3.25 11.72
N SER A 116 -11.26 3.23 11.09
CA SER A 116 -12.54 3.07 11.76
C SER A 116 -12.81 1.61 12.15
N ILE A 117 -12.11 0.65 11.56
CA ILE A 117 -12.30 -0.77 11.82
C ILE A 117 -11.61 -1.16 13.13
N ARG A 118 -12.36 -1.83 14.02
CA ARG A 118 -11.81 -2.43 15.23
C ARG A 118 -10.88 -3.57 14.85
N ARG A 119 -9.62 -3.49 15.29
CA ARG A 119 -8.63 -4.55 15.10
C ARG A 119 -8.91 -5.67 16.10
N GLN A 120 -9.18 -6.88 15.60
CA GLN A 120 -9.01 -8.09 16.40
C GLN A 120 -7.62 -8.68 16.10
N GLY A 121 -6.92 -9.17 17.13
CA GLY A 121 -5.77 -10.06 16.94
C GLY A 121 -4.44 -9.49 16.42
N GLY A 122 -4.30 -8.17 16.20
CA GLY A 122 -3.04 -7.58 15.73
C GLY A 122 -2.82 -7.66 14.21
N GLU A 123 -3.78 -8.21 13.47
CA GLU A 123 -3.81 -8.20 12.02
C GLU A 123 -4.17 -6.80 11.47
N ARG A 124 -3.92 -6.59 10.17
CA ARG A 124 -4.28 -5.33 9.50
C ARG A 124 -5.80 -5.20 9.48
N ALA A 125 -6.29 -4.02 9.85
CA ALA A 125 -7.72 -3.68 9.75
C ALA A 125 -8.19 -3.71 8.29
N SER A 126 -8.89 -4.79 7.90
CA SER A 126 -9.49 -4.98 6.58
C SER A 126 -10.89 -5.55 6.69
N LEU A 127 -11.67 -5.36 5.62
CA LEU A 127 -12.98 -5.97 5.42
C LEU A 127 -12.95 -6.82 4.15
N ASP A 128 -13.83 -7.81 4.09
CA ASP A 128 -14.10 -8.59 2.89
C ASP A 128 -15.31 -8.05 2.13
N ASP A 129 -15.28 -8.16 0.80
CA ASP A 129 -16.40 -7.76 -0.05
C ASP A 129 -17.60 -8.66 0.23
N GLY A 130 -18.79 -8.08 0.41
CA GLY A 130 -19.99 -8.80 0.80
C GLY A 130 -20.09 -9.14 2.29
N GLN A 131 -19.09 -8.78 3.12
CA GLN A 131 -19.11 -9.05 4.56
C GLN A 131 -20.16 -8.20 5.29
N THR A 132 -20.84 -8.79 6.27
CA THR A 132 -21.71 -8.06 7.19
C THR A 132 -20.88 -7.37 8.26
N VAL A 133 -21.17 -6.09 8.50
CA VAL A 133 -20.44 -5.28 9.49
C VAL A 133 -21.41 -4.45 10.32
N ASN A 134 -21.07 -4.26 11.59
CA ASN A 134 -21.77 -3.38 12.52
C ASN A 134 -20.95 -2.10 12.74
N PHE A 135 -21.57 -0.94 12.58
CA PHE A 135 -20.88 0.35 12.65
C PHE A 135 -21.78 1.45 13.21
N VAL A 136 -21.16 2.59 13.56
CA VAL A 136 -21.87 3.81 13.95
C VAL A 136 -21.84 4.78 12.76
N PRO A 137 -22.98 5.17 12.17
CA PRO A 137 -23.01 6.19 11.14
C PRO A 137 -22.78 7.57 11.74
N VAL A 138 -21.79 8.29 11.23
CA VAL A 138 -21.46 9.65 11.67
C VAL A 138 -21.38 10.57 10.47
N GLU A 139 -22.05 11.72 10.55
CA GLU A 139 -21.96 12.75 9.52
C GLU A 139 -20.69 13.58 9.70
N ARG A 140 -19.93 13.75 8.61
CA ARG A 140 -18.68 14.51 8.54
C ARG A 140 -18.73 15.47 7.36
N GLU A 141 -17.73 16.34 7.24
CA GLU A 141 -17.61 17.31 6.14
C GLU A 141 -17.67 16.70 4.72
N ARG A 142 -17.32 15.42 4.58
CA ARG A 142 -17.31 14.68 3.31
C ARG A 142 -18.48 13.71 3.14
N GLY A 143 -19.53 13.87 3.95
CA GLY A 143 -20.71 13.01 3.98
C GLY A 143 -20.66 11.95 5.09
N TRP A 144 -21.52 10.94 4.95
CA TRP A 144 -21.67 9.87 5.94
C TRP A 144 -20.44 8.97 6.00
N GLN A 145 -19.93 8.75 7.21
CA GLN A 145 -18.79 7.89 7.48
C GLN A 145 -19.11 6.87 8.58
N ALA A 146 -18.66 5.63 8.37
CA ALA A 146 -18.76 4.57 9.35
C ALA A 146 -17.60 4.71 10.37
N GLU A 147 -17.97 4.80 11.64
CA GLU A 147 -17.04 4.74 12.77
C GLU A 147 -17.25 3.45 13.56
N ASP A 148 -16.19 3.04 14.27
CA ASP A 148 -16.22 1.90 15.18
C ASP A 148 -16.76 0.60 14.55
N VAL A 149 -16.24 0.29 13.36
CA VAL A 149 -16.69 -0.82 12.52
C VAL A 149 -16.20 -2.14 13.10
N VAL A 150 -17.14 -3.06 13.33
CA VAL A 150 -16.91 -4.41 13.82
C VAL A 150 -17.38 -5.38 12.75
N PRO A 151 -16.49 -6.21 12.19
CA PRO A 151 -16.91 -7.30 11.31
C PRO A 151 -17.70 -8.34 12.12
N GLU A 152 -18.82 -8.80 11.56
CA GLU A 152 -19.64 -9.88 12.12
C GLU A 152 -19.14 -11.27 11.66
#